data_AF-A0A660MI20-F1
#
_entry.id   AF-A0A660MI20-F1
#
_cell.length_a   1.000
_cell.length_b   1.000
_cell.length_c   1.000
_cell.angle_alpha   90.00
_cell.angle_beta   90.00
_cell.angle_gamma   90.00
#
_symmetry.space_group_name_H-M   'P 1'
#
loop_
_entity.id
_entity.type
_entity.pdbx_description
1 polymer ?
#
loop_
_entity_poly.entity_id
_entity_poly.type
_entity_poly.pdbx_seq_one_letter_code
_entity_poly.pdbx_strand_id
1 'polypeptide(L)'
;IWALYVNYYGIAVRRSELLTLTTVQITVAALLTLPAALATEGAGALTDPALLNYSKWDILYTAVASSGIAFFLQGWAQRHVAATPTAIILSMESIFALAAGWLILDEPVTLLMLTGCALLFAAMTIAQLEPGKTP
;
A
#
# COMPACT_ATOMS: atom_id res chain seq x y z
N ILE A 1 9.36 -5.29 -10.78
CA ILE A 1 9.41 -3.92 -10.18
C ILE A 1 9.05 -3.97 -8.69
N TRP A 2 7.88 -4.48 -8.32
CA TRP A 2 7.43 -4.52 -6.91
C TRP A 2 8.34 -5.32 -5.96
N ALA A 3 8.79 -6.51 -6.36
CA ALA A 3 9.74 -7.31 -5.57
C ALA A 3 11.09 -6.61 -5.35
N LEU A 4 11.58 -5.86 -6.36
CA LEU A 4 12.79 -5.04 -6.23
C LEU A 4 12.58 -3.90 -5.24
N TYR A 5 11.42 -3.23 -5.31
CA TYR A 5 11.04 -2.18 -4.37
C TYR A 5 11.03 -2.71 -2.92
N VAL A 6 10.34 -3.82 -2.63
CA VAL A 6 10.28 -4.38 -1.26
C VAL A 6 11.66 -4.77 -0.75
N ASN A 7 12.49 -5.38 -1.59
CA ASN A 7 13.84 -5.78 -1.19
C ASN A 7 14.71 -4.55 -0.90
N TYR A 8 14.74 -3.57 -1.80
CA TYR A 8 15.49 -2.33 -1.62
C TYR A 8 14.98 -1.52 -0.41
N TYR A 9 13.67 -1.40 -0.25
CA TYR A 9 13.03 -0.69 0.84
C TYR A 9 13.36 -1.35 2.19
N GLY A 10 13.36 -2.68 2.26
CA GLY A 10 13.81 -3.42 3.46
C GLY A 10 15.27 -3.14 3.85
N ILE A 11 16.15 -2.90 2.88
CA ILE A 11 17.54 -2.47 3.15
C ILE A 11 17.59 -1.01 3.61
N ALA A 12 16.86 -0.12 2.93
CA ALA A 12 16.84 1.32 3.21
C ALA A 12 16.29 1.62 4.62
N VAL A 13 15.20 0.97 5.01
CA VAL A 13 14.54 1.11 6.32
C VAL A 13 15.45 0.74 7.50
N ARG A 14 16.44 -0.14 7.28
CA ARG A 14 17.42 -0.51 8.30
C ARG A 14 18.58 0.47 8.42
N ARG A 15 18.83 1.27 7.38
CA ARG A 15 19.96 2.20 7.28
C ARG A 15 19.60 3.65 7.59
N SER A 16 18.31 3.99 7.56
CA SER A 16 17.83 5.36 7.74
C SER A 16 16.75 5.44 8.82
N GLU A 17 16.48 6.66 9.29
CA GLU A 17 15.32 6.91 10.15
C GLU A 17 14.01 6.65 9.37
N LEU A 18 13.13 5.85 9.98
CA LEU A 18 11.89 5.41 9.37
C LEU A 18 10.96 6.58 9.04
N LEU A 19 10.84 7.54 9.97
CA LEU A 19 10.01 8.73 9.77
C LEU A 19 10.50 9.52 8.55
N THR A 20 11.80 9.81 8.48
CA THR A 20 12.41 10.53 7.36
C THR A 20 12.17 9.83 6.02
N LEU A 21 12.32 8.49 5.96
CA LEU A 21 12.03 7.73 4.73
C LEU A 21 10.56 7.86 4.31
N THR A 22 9.63 7.71 5.24
CA THR A 22 8.19 7.78 4.95
C THR A 22 7.76 9.18 4.53
N THR A 23 8.29 10.22 5.19
CA THR A 23 8.05 11.62 4.82
C THR A 23 8.58 11.92 3.42
N VAL A 24 9.81 11.49 3.11
CA VAL A 24 10.39 11.68 1.77
C VAL A 24 9.56 10.96 0.71
N GLN A 25 9.16 9.71 0.95
CA GLN A 25 8.36 8.93 0.01
C GLN A 25 7.01 9.58 -0.30
N ILE A 26 6.27 10.01 0.73
CA ILE A 26 4.97 10.65 0.56
C ILE A 26 5.13 12.03 -0.08
N THR A 27 6.18 12.79 0.27
CA THR A 27 6.46 14.09 -0.32
C THR A 27 6.80 13.96 -1.81
N VAL A 28 7.68 13.01 -2.17
CA VAL A 28 8.03 12.75 -3.57
C VAL A 28 6.80 12.30 -4.35
N ALA A 29 5.98 11.41 -3.78
CA ALA A 29 4.73 11.00 -4.41
C ALA A 29 3.82 12.21 -4.68
N ALA A 30 3.59 13.06 -3.66
CA ALA A 30 2.77 14.25 -3.79
C ALA A 30 3.31 15.24 -4.85
N LEU A 31 4.63 15.46 -4.89
CA LEU A 31 5.26 16.36 -5.87
C LEU A 31 5.18 15.82 -7.31
N LEU A 32 5.18 14.50 -7.49
CA LEU A 32 5.05 13.88 -8.81
C LEU A 32 3.60 13.81 -9.27
N THR A 33 2.66 13.54 -8.36
CA THR A 33 1.23 13.41 -8.71
C THR A 33 0.52 14.75 -8.84
N LEU A 34 0.95 15.79 -8.12
CA LEU A 34 0.31 17.11 -8.18
C LEU A 34 0.35 17.76 -9.58
N PRO A 35 1.49 17.78 -10.31
CA PRO A 35 1.52 18.27 -11.69
C PRO A 35 0.66 17.43 -12.64
N ALA A 36 0.63 16.11 -12.44
CA ALA A 36 -0.19 15.22 -13.23
C ALA A 36 -1.69 15.52 -13.01
N ALA A 37 -2.11 15.68 -11.75
CA ALA A 37 -3.47 16.05 -11.39
C ALA A 37 -3.86 17.43 -11.97
N LEU A 38 -2.96 18.41 -11.90
CA LEU A 38 -3.16 19.74 -12.51
C LEU A 38 -3.30 19.66 -14.04
N ALA A 39 -2.57 18.77 -14.69
CA ALA A 39 -2.62 18.60 -16.14
C ALA A 39 -3.90 17.87 -16.61
N THR A 40 -4.45 16.95 -15.81
CA THR A 40 -5.63 16.16 -16.16
C THR A 40 -6.95 16.80 -15.72
N GLU A 41 -7.00 17.33 -14.50
CA GLU A 41 -8.22 17.86 -13.88
C GLU A 41 -8.29 19.41 -13.89
N GLY A 42 -7.16 20.07 -14.18
CA GLY A 42 -7.07 21.53 -14.23
C GLY A 42 -7.03 22.19 -12.86
N ALA A 43 -6.54 23.43 -12.80
CA ALA A 43 -6.46 24.21 -11.55
C ALA A 43 -7.84 24.55 -10.93
N GLY A 44 -8.91 24.47 -11.73
CA GLY A 44 -10.29 24.70 -11.28
C GLY A 44 -10.76 23.67 -10.24
N ALA A 45 -10.39 22.41 -10.40
CA ALA A 45 -10.75 21.34 -9.46
C ALA A 45 -10.14 21.55 -8.06
N LEU A 46 -8.97 22.20 -7.98
CA LEU A 46 -8.28 22.50 -6.72
C LEU A 46 -8.74 23.80 -6.05
N THR A 47 -9.52 24.63 -6.74
CA THR A 47 -9.91 25.96 -6.27
C THR A 47 -11.41 26.09 -6.03
N ASP A 48 -12.21 25.13 -6.48
CA ASP A 48 -13.65 25.09 -6.23
C ASP A 48 -13.94 24.76 -4.74
N PRO A 49 -14.47 25.71 -3.96
CA PRO A 49 -14.75 25.48 -2.54
C PRO A 49 -15.83 24.42 -2.30
N ALA A 50 -16.75 24.19 -3.25
CA ALA A 50 -17.81 23.20 -3.11
C ALA A 50 -17.26 21.77 -3.21
N LEU A 51 -16.40 21.52 -4.19
CA LEU A 51 -15.71 20.24 -4.37
C LEU A 51 -14.76 19.95 -3.20
N LEU A 52 -13.98 20.95 -2.77
CA LEU A 52 -13.08 20.81 -1.63
C LEU A 52 -13.84 20.50 -0.34
N ASN A 53 -15.00 21.13 -0.10
CA ASN A 53 -15.75 20.87 1.12
C ASN A 53 -16.37 19.46 1.16
N TYR A 54 -16.71 18.90 0.00
CA TYR A 54 -17.20 17.52 -0.13
C TYR A 54 -16.07 16.51 0.07
N SER A 55 -14.95 16.67 -0.64
CA SER A 55 -13.87 15.66 -0.68
C SER A 55 -12.81 15.81 0.41
N LYS A 56 -12.82 16.87 1.22
CA LYS A 56 -11.77 17.11 2.24
C LYS A 56 -11.54 15.94 3.18
N TRP A 57 -12.60 15.25 3.58
CA TRP A 57 -12.50 14.14 4.52
C TRP A 57 -11.92 12.89 3.86
N ASP A 58 -12.29 12.62 2.61
CA ASP A 58 -11.79 11.48 1.84
C ASP A 58 -10.31 11.66 1.50
N ILE A 59 -9.92 12.89 1.11
CA ILE A 59 -8.52 13.25 0.86
C ILE A 59 -7.70 13.12 2.15
N LEU A 60 -8.22 13.63 3.27
CA LEU A 60 -7.53 13.55 4.56
C LEU A 60 -7.38 12.09 5.02
N TYR A 61 -8.44 11.28 4.89
CA TYR A 61 -8.42 9.87 5.21
C TYR A 61 -7.39 9.11 4.36
N THR A 62 -7.40 9.33 3.04
CA THR A 62 -6.47 8.66 2.11
C THR A 62 -5.02 9.09 2.36
N ALA A 63 -4.77 10.38 2.62
CA ALA A 63 -3.43 10.89 2.88
C ALA A 63 -2.87 10.40 4.22
N VAL A 64 -3.67 10.45 5.29
CA VAL A 64 -3.20 10.13 6.65
C VAL A 64 -3.29 8.64 6.94
N ALA A 65 -4.46 8.04 6.83
CA ALA A 65 -4.66 6.64 7.21
C ALA A 65 -4.09 5.69 6.14
N SER A 66 -4.51 5.86 4.88
CA SER A 66 -4.13 4.93 3.81
C SER A 66 -2.68 5.08 3.34
N SER A 67 -2.07 6.26 3.49
CA SER A 67 -0.68 6.49 3.07
C SER A 67 0.25 6.70 4.25
N GLY A 68 0.06 7.77 5.03
CA GLY A 68 0.93 8.13 6.17
C GLY A 68 1.15 6.98 7.15
N ILE A 69 0.07 6.53 7.80
CA ILE A 69 0.11 5.48 8.80
C ILE A 69 0.45 4.14 8.15
N ALA A 70 -0.16 3.81 7.01
CA ALA A 70 0.08 2.53 6.33
C ALA A 70 1.54 2.33 5.93
N PHE A 71 2.16 3.29 5.22
CA PHE A 71 3.56 3.19 4.80
C PHE A 71 4.52 3.25 5.99
N PHE A 72 4.18 4.01 7.05
CA PHE A 72 4.96 3.99 8.29
C PHE A 72 4.93 2.62 8.97
N LEU A 73 3.76 2.01 9.13
CA LEU A 73 3.62 0.67 9.69
C LEU A 73 4.28 -0.38 8.80
N GLN A 74 4.18 -0.26 7.47
CA GLN A 74 4.84 -1.13 6.52
C GLN A 74 6.36 -1.08 6.69
N GLY A 75 6.95 0.12 6.77
CA GLY A 75 8.37 0.27 7.03
C GLY A 75 8.77 -0.21 8.43
N TRP A 76 7.96 0.07 9.45
CA TRP A 76 8.20 -0.45 10.80
C TRP A 76 8.22 -1.99 10.83
N ALA A 77 7.27 -2.64 10.15
CA ALA A 77 7.23 -4.10 10.04
C ALA A 77 8.45 -4.65 9.30
N GLN A 78 8.84 -4.05 8.17
CA GLN A 78 10.01 -4.45 7.39
C GLN A 78 11.35 -4.25 8.11
N ARG A 79 11.39 -3.38 9.12
CA ARG A 79 12.56 -3.22 9.99
C ARG A 79 12.77 -4.44 10.88
N HIS A 80 11.70 -5.05 11.36
CA HIS A 80 11.73 -6.15 12.34
C HIS A 80 11.62 -7.54 11.69
N VAL A 81 11.10 -7.61 10.47
CA VAL A 81 10.80 -8.86 9.77
C VAL A 81 11.66 -8.96 8.49
N ALA A 82 12.17 -10.14 8.17
CA ALA A 82 12.90 -10.37 6.92
C ALA A 82 11.96 -10.20 5.71
N ALA A 83 12.53 -9.97 4.51
CA ALA A 83 11.74 -9.71 3.30
C ALA A 83 10.76 -10.85 2.97
N THR A 84 11.15 -12.10 3.24
CA THR A 84 10.37 -13.34 3.02
C THR A 84 9.03 -13.33 3.78
N PRO A 85 9.00 -13.31 5.13
CA PRO A 85 7.74 -13.23 5.89
C PRO A 85 6.97 -11.91 5.69
N THR A 86 7.64 -10.79 5.42
CA THR A 86 6.98 -9.52 5.08
C THR A 86 6.07 -9.69 3.88
N ALA A 87 6.56 -10.37 2.84
CA ALA A 87 5.84 -10.45 1.59
C ALA A 87 4.60 -11.37 1.71
N ILE A 88 4.59 -12.34 2.62
CA ILE A 88 3.38 -13.09 3.01
C ILE A 88 2.36 -12.16 3.68
N ILE A 89 2.79 -11.38 4.69
CA ILE A 89 1.92 -10.42 5.38
C ILE A 89 1.29 -9.44 4.39
N LEU A 90 2.09 -8.94 3.45
CA LEU A 90 1.62 -8.00 2.45
C LEU A 90 0.65 -8.65 1.44
N SER A 91 0.79 -9.95 1.15
CA SER A 91 -0.22 -10.68 0.37
C SER A 91 -1.55 -10.90 1.12
N MET A 92 -1.55 -10.84 2.46
CA MET A 92 -2.79 -10.87 3.23
C MET A 92 -3.59 -9.58 3.12
N GLU A 93 -2.96 -8.47 2.70
CA GLU A 93 -3.64 -7.19 2.47
C GLU A 93 -4.82 -7.35 1.51
N SER A 94 -4.68 -8.17 0.46
CA SER A 94 -5.77 -8.47 -0.48
C SER A 94 -7.00 -9.14 0.17
N ILE A 95 -6.80 -9.97 1.20
CA ILE A 95 -7.91 -10.61 1.94
C ILE A 95 -8.63 -9.56 2.80
N PHE A 96 -7.87 -8.70 3.48
CA PHE A 96 -8.44 -7.59 4.25
C PHE A 96 -9.13 -6.56 3.37
N ALA A 97 -8.58 -6.27 2.19
CA ALA A 97 -9.18 -5.39 1.20
C ALA A 97 -10.51 -5.94 0.69
N LEU A 98 -10.59 -7.25 0.37
CA LEU A 98 -11.84 -7.91 0.01
C LEU A 98 -12.88 -7.81 1.14
N ALA A 99 -12.47 -8.11 2.38
CA ALA A 99 -13.36 -8.06 3.53
C ALA A 99 -13.85 -6.63 3.82
N ALA A 100 -12.97 -5.63 3.70
CA ALA A 100 -13.30 -4.23 3.88
C ALA A 100 -14.21 -3.70 2.77
N GLY A 101 -13.96 -4.07 1.51
CA GLY A 101 -14.83 -3.72 0.38
C GLY A 101 -16.25 -4.26 0.56
N TRP A 102 -16.37 -5.52 1.01
CA TRP A 102 -17.68 -6.10 1.32
C TRP A 102 -18.38 -5.42 2.51
N LEU A 103 -17.65 -5.17 3.61
CA LEU A 103 -18.25 -4.69 4.85
C LEU A 103 -18.53 -3.18 4.85
N ILE A 104 -17.65 -2.38 4.23
CA ILE A 104 -17.69 -0.91 4.31
C ILE A 104 -18.30 -0.31 3.04
N LEU A 105 -18.00 -0.87 1.86
CA LEU A 105 -18.49 -0.37 0.57
C LEU A 105 -19.72 -1.13 0.04
N ASP A 106 -20.18 -2.17 0.73
CA ASP A 106 -21.28 -3.05 0.31
C ASP A 106 -21.05 -3.66 -1.09
N GLU A 107 -19.77 -3.89 -1.45
CA GLU A 107 -19.42 -4.46 -2.75
C GLU A 107 -19.84 -5.94 -2.84
N PRO A 108 -20.42 -6.39 -3.97
CA PRO A 108 -20.83 -7.77 -4.13
C PRO A 108 -19.61 -8.70 -4.17
N VAL A 109 -19.53 -9.61 -3.20
CA VAL A 109 -18.48 -10.64 -3.18
C VAL A 109 -18.83 -11.75 -4.16
N THR A 110 -18.08 -11.80 -5.26
CA THR A 110 -18.22 -12.87 -6.25
C THR A 110 -17.33 -14.07 -5.91
N LEU A 111 -17.73 -15.26 -6.35
CA LEU A 111 -16.90 -16.47 -6.28
C LEU A 111 -15.54 -16.30 -6.98
N LEU A 112 -15.47 -15.46 -8.02
CA LEU A 112 -14.23 -15.15 -8.71
C LEU A 112 -13.25 -14.36 -7.84
N MET A 113 -13.75 -13.37 -7.07
CA MET A 113 -12.92 -12.57 -6.15
C MET A 113 -12.38 -13.42 -5.00
N LEU A 114 -13.20 -14.30 -4.45
CA LEU A 114 -12.80 -15.23 -3.39
C LEU A 114 -11.73 -16.22 -3.87
N THR A 115 -11.93 -16.82 -5.04
CA THR A 115 -10.95 -17.75 -5.62
C THR A 115 -9.65 -17.04 -6.01
N GLY A 116 -9.72 -15.81 -6.52
CA GLY A 116 -8.56 -14.96 -6.79
C GLY A 116 -7.74 -14.64 -5.54
N CYS A 117 -8.39 -14.20 -4.45
CA CYS A 117 -7.72 -13.94 -3.17
C CYS A 117 -7.06 -15.20 -2.60
N ALA A 118 -7.77 -16.33 -2.62
CA ALA A 118 -7.22 -17.60 -2.15
C ALA A 118 -6.02 -18.06 -3.00
N LEU A 119 -6.09 -17.87 -4.32
CA LEU A 119 -5.00 -18.23 -5.23
C LEU A 119 -3.76 -17.36 -5.02
N LEU A 120 -3.92 -16.04 -4.84
CA LEU A 120 -2.81 -15.13 -4.55
C LEU A 120 -2.14 -15.48 -3.23
N PHE A 121 -2.92 -15.74 -2.18
CA PHE A 121 -2.40 -16.15 -0.88
C PHE A 121 -1.66 -17.49 -0.94
N ALA A 122 -2.24 -18.49 -1.63
CA ALA A 122 -1.61 -19.80 -1.82
C ALA A 122 -0.31 -19.70 -2.63
N ALA A 123 -0.33 -18.97 -3.76
CA ALA A 123 0.84 -18.77 -4.59
C ALA A 123 1.97 -18.09 -3.80
N MET A 124 1.65 -17.08 -3.00
CA MET A 124 2.64 -16.39 -2.19
C MET A 124 3.20 -17.28 -1.08
N THR A 125 2.36 -18.06 -0.42
CA THR A 125 2.79 -19.01 0.61
C THR A 125 3.74 -20.07 0.01
N ILE A 126 3.40 -20.60 -1.17
CA ILE A 126 4.23 -21.59 -1.88
C ILE A 126 5.56 -20.98 -2.32
N ALA A 127 5.55 -19.75 -2.86
CA ALA A 127 6.76 -19.08 -3.33
C ALA A 127 7.78 -18.78 -2.21
N GLN A 128 7.31 -18.73 -0.96
CA GLN A 128 8.14 -18.46 0.22
C GLN A 128 8.64 -19.74 0.91
N LEU A 129 8.18 -20.91 0.48
CA LEU A 129 8.78 -22.18 0.88
C LEU A 129 10.18 -22.26 0.25
N GLU A 130 11.22 -22.02 1.05
CA GLU A 130 12.60 -22.24 0.60
C GLU A 130 12.77 -23.70 0.14
N PRO A 131 13.54 -23.98 -0.93
CA PRO A 131 14.04 -25.33 -1.16
C PRO A 131 14.87 -25.67 0.08
N GLY A 132 14.45 -26.71 0.80
CA GLY A 132 15.15 -27.16 2.01
C GLY A 132 16.64 -27.27 1.68
N LYS A 133 17.47 -26.56 2.46
CA LYS A 133 18.93 -26.66 2.37
C LYS A 133 19.27 -28.14 2.39
N THR A 134 19.69 -28.67 1.25
CA THR A 134 20.37 -29.97 1.20
C THR A 134 21.63 -29.83 2.07
N PRO A 135 21.85 -30.77 3.01
CA PRO A 135 23.03 -30.74 3.89
C PRO A 135 24.34 -30.80 3.09
#